data_AF-A0A0S1RUC8-F1
#
_entry.id   AF-A0A0S1RUC8-F1
#
_cell.length_a   1.000
_cell.length_b   1.000
_cell.length_c   1.000
_cell.angle_alpha   90.00
_cell.angle_beta   90.00
_cell.angle_gamma   90.00
#
_symmetry.space_group_name_H-M   'P 1'
#
loop_
_entity.id
_entity.type
_entity.pdbx_description
1 polymer ?
#
loop_
_entity_poly.entity_id
_entity_poly.type
_entity_poly.pdbx_seq_one_letter_code
_entity_poly.pdbx_strand_id
1 'polypeptide(L)'
;MAYLRLAPLAVIFFFAVMFAVKKTEGGDPFKCGESCFAGKCYTPGCTCEYPICMNNHIIALDAKTMDQHRLLCESHEDCLKKRTGNYCAPFPDSDIHFGWCFHAE
;
A
#
# COMPACT_ATOMS: atom_id res chain seq x y z
N MET A 1 13.81 -41.29 16.47
CA MET A 1 14.26 -40.03 15.85
C MET A 1 13.46 -39.75 14.57
N ALA A 2 12.15 -39.48 14.69
CA ALA A 2 11.24 -39.29 13.55
C ALA A 2 10.72 -37.84 13.44
N TYR A 3 11.24 -36.94 14.27
CA TYR A 3 10.76 -35.56 14.41
C TYR A 3 11.51 -34.58 13.49
N LEU A 4 12.66 -34.98 12.93
CA LEU A 4 13.52 -34.11 12.10
C LEU A 4 13.01 -33.89 10.66
N ARG A 5 11.90 -34.54 10.26
CA ARG A 5 11.39 -34.50 8.87
C ARG A 5 10.00 -33.89 8.71
N LEU A 6 9.26 -33.62 9.80
CA LEU A 6 7.94 -32.98 9.73
C LEU A 6 8.00 -31.44 9.75
N ALA A 7 9.06 -30.87 10.34
CA ALA A 7 9.26 -29.42 10.38
C ALA A 7 9.22 -28.72 8.99
N PRO A 8 9.85 -29.24 7.91
CA PRO A 8 9.84 -28.54 6.63
C PRO A 8 8.46 -28.48 6.00
N LEU A 9 7.61 -29.49 6.19
CA LEU A 9 6.25 -29.49 5.62
C LEU A 9 5.34 -28.45 6.27
N ALA A 10 5.45 -28.28 7.59
CA ALA A 10 4.72 -27.24 8.31
C ALA A 10 5.17 -25.83 7.87
N VAL A 11 6.48 -25.62 7.70
CA VAL A 11 7.04 -24.36 7.20
C VAL A 11 6.55 -24.05 5.79
N ILE A 12 6.54 -25.03 4.88
CA ILE A 12 6.01 -24.87 3.51
C ILE A 12 4.52 -24.51 3.54
N PHE A 13 3.73 -25.13 4.43
CA PHE A 13 2.31 -24.82 4.59
C PHE A 13 2.08 -23.39 5.12
N PHE A 14 2.89 -22.93 6.08
CA PHE A 14 2.80 -21.57 6.60
C PHE A 14 3.13 -20.51 5.54
N PHE A 15 4.12 -20.74 4.68
CA PHE A 15 4.40 -19.83 3.56
C PHE A 15 3.24 -19.76 2.56
N ALA A 16 2.60 -20.90 2.22
CA ALA A 16 1.47 -20.91 1.30
C ALA A 16 0.24 -20.15 1.84
N VAL A 17 -0.01 -20.19 3.16
CA VAL A 17 -1.14 -19.49 3.78
C VAL A 17 -0.94 -17.97 3.81
N MET A 18 0.30 -17.47 4.00
CA MET A 18 0.57 -16.02 3.95
C MET A 18 0.36 -15.45 2.54
N PHE A 19 0.68 -16.20 1.48
CA PHE A 19 0.39 -15.79 0.09
C PHE A 19 -1.11 -15.86 -0.26
N ALA A 20 -1.92 -16.58 0.52
CA ALA A 20 -3.37 -16.71 0.29
C ALA A 20 -4.20 -15.60 0.96
N VAL A 21 -3.62 -14.76 1.83
CA VAL A 21 -4.35 -13.68 2.52
C VAL A 21 -4.13 -12.33 1.82
N LYS A 22 -5.00 -12.05 0.85
CA LYS A 22 -5.81 -10.81 0.72
C LYS A 22 -6.40 -10.78 -0.69
N LYS A 23 -7.38 -11.65 -0.94
CA LYS A 23 -8.47 -11.34 -1.89
C LYS A 23 -9.46 -10.46 -1.12
N THR A 24 -9.08 -9.22 -0.85
CA THR A 24 -10.03 -8.18 -0.46
C THR A 24 -10.70 -7.68 -1.74
N GLU A 25 -12.01 -7.84 -1.78
CA GLU A 25 -12.88 -7.35 -2.83
C GLU A 25 -12.78 -5.82 -2.85
N GLY A 26 -12.05 -5.28 -3.84
CA GLY A 26 -11.83 -3.84 -3.96
C GLY A 26 -10.71 -3.53 -4.94
N GLY A 27 -11.02 -3.58 -6.24
CA GLY A 27 -10.08 -3.28 -7.32
C GLY A 27 -8.90 -4.27 -7.42
N ASP A 28 -8.39 -4.51 -8.61
CA ASP A 28 -7.19 -5.36 -8.75
C ASP A 28 -5.99 -4.67 -8.04
N PRO A 29 -5.48 -5.21 -6.91
CA PRO A 29 -4.36 -4.60 -6.19
C PRO A 29 -3.06 -4.62 -7.03
N PHE A 30 -3.08 -5.34 -8.15
CA PHE A 30 -1.95 -5.62 -9.03
C PHE A 30 -1.72 -4.62 -10.16
N LYS A 31 -2.44 -3.49 -10.24
CA LYS A 31 -2.16 -2.48 -11.27
C LYS A 31 -0.71 -1.98 -11.28
N CYS A 32 -0.01 -2.08 -10.14
CA CYS A 32 1.40 -1.72 -10.05
C CYS A 32 2.33 -2.87 -10.44
N GLY A 33 1.97 -4.14 -10.16
CA GLY A 33 2.72 -5.36 -10.54
C GLY A 33 4.18 -5.46 -10.09
N GLU A 34 4.70 -4.42 -9.44
CA GLU A 34 6.11 -4.23 -9.09
C GLU A 34 6.38 -4.60 -7.64
N SER A 35 7.62 -5.00 -7.37
CA SER A 35 8.15 -5.08 -6.01
C SER A 35 9.02 -3.86 -5.73
N CYS A 36 9.04 -3.41 -4.47
CA CYS A 36 9.84 -2.28 -4.03
C CYS A 36 10.86 -2.67 -2.97
N PHE A 37 11.57 -3.79 -3.16
CA PHE A 37 12.68 -4.19 -2.28
C PHE A 37 13.77 -3.11 -2.16
N ALA A 38 13.97 -2.35 -3.23
CA ALA A 38 14.87 -1.19 -3.25
C ALA A 38 14.24 0.10 -2.67
N GLY A 39 13.03 0.02 -2.12
CA GLY A 39 12.31 1.12 -1.48
C GLY A 39 11.60 2.08 -2.45
N LYS A 40 11.53 1.77 -3.75
CA LYS A 40 10.86 2.61 -4.74
C LYS A 40 9.99 1.81 -5.70
N CYS A 41 8.91 2.44 -6.14
CA CYS A 41 8.07 2.02 -7.25
C CYS A 41 8.35 2.92 -8.44
N TYR A 42 8.33 2.36 -9.65
CA TYR A 42 8.57 3.10 -10.89
C TYR A 42 7.26 3.40 -11.61
N THR A 43 6.22 2.61 -11.38
CA THR A 43 4.89 2.88 -11.91
C THR A 43 4.27 4.12 -11.24
N PRO A 44 3.82 5.12 -12.01
CA PRO A 44 3.15 6.29 -11.46
C PRO A 44 1.80 5.92 -10.83
N GLY A 45 1.44 6.61 -9.74
CA GLY A 45 0.23 6.29 -8.97
C GLY A 45 0.37 5.06 -8.06
N CYS A 46 1.60 4.55 -7.92
CA CYS A 46 1.93 3.47 -7.01
C CYS A 46 2.88 3.95 -5.91
N THR A 47 2.69 3.44 -4.70
CA THR A 47 3.54 3.70 -3.55
C THR A 47 4.09 2.41 -3.00
N CYS A 48 5.32 2.47 -2.50
CA CYS A 48 5.97 1.31 -1.92
C CYS A 48 5.36 1.01 -0.55
N GLU A 49 4.66 -0.10 -0.47
CA GLU A 49 4.22 -0.73 0.77
C GLU A 49 5.01 -2.02 0.93
N TYR A 50 6.20 -1.86 1.52
CA TYR A 50 7.24 -2.88 1.47
C TYR A 50 6.69 -4.27 1.87
N PRO A 51 6.91 -5.30 1.03
CA PRO A 51 7.87 -5.37 -0.09
C PRO A 51 7.28 -5.07 -1.48
N ILE A 52 6.00 -4.70 -1.59
CA ILE A 52 5.30 -4.59 -2.88
C ILE A 52 4.86 -3.15 -3.19
N CYS A 53 4.72 -2.83 -4.47
CA CYS A 53 4.10 -1.59 -4.89
C CYS A 53 2.59 -1.73 -4.88
N MET A 54 1.90 -0.84 -4.17
CA MET A 54 0.44 -0.81 -4.12
C MET A 54 -0.08 0.47 -4.75
N ASN A 55 -1.27 0.39 -5.35
CA ASN A 55 -1.91 1.54 -5.97
C ASN A 55 -2.41 2.50 -4.89
N ASN A 56 -2.13 3.79 -5.04
CA ASN A 56 -2.48 4.82 -4.06
C ASN A 56 -3.98 4.84 -3.73
N HIS A 57 -4.84 4.58 -4.72
CA HIS A 57 -6.29 4.51 -4.52
C HIS A 57 -6.70 3.34 -3.61
N ILE A 58 -6.05 2.19 -3.74
CA ILE A 58 -6.32 1.02 -2.88
C ILE A 58 -5.86 1.28 -1.45
N ILE A 59 -4.69 1.89 -1.28
CA ILE A 59 -4.17 2.30 0.04
C ILE A 59 -5.16 3.26 0.71
N ALA A 60 -5.67 4.23 -0.05
CA ALA A 60 -6.61 5.22 0.46
C ALA A 60 -8.00 4.64 0.78
N LEU A 61 -8.46 3.62 0.05
CA LEU A 61 -9.70 2.88 0.37
C LEU A 61 -9.59 2.04 1.64
N ASP A 62 -8.45 1.39 1.88
CA ASP A 62 -8.21 0.59 3.10
C ASP A 62 -7.97 1.47 4.34
N ALA A 63 -7.62 2.75 4.12
CA ALA A 63 -7.35 3.70 5.17
C ALA A 63 -8.65 4.15 5.88
N LYS A 64 -8.75 3.81 7.16
CA LYS A 64 -9.72 4.31 8.13
C LYS A 64 -9.39 5.70 8.64
N THR A 65 -8.09 6.05 8.72
CA THR A 65 -7.63 7.36 9.17
C THR A 65 -6.48 7.88 8.32
N MET A 66 -6.39 9.20 8.20
CA MET A 66 -5.34 9.90 7.45
C MET A 66 -3.91 9.59 7.96
N ASP A 67 -3.76 9.13 9.21
CA ASP A 67 -2.45 8.83 9.81
C ASP A 67 -1.92 7.43 9.45
N GLN A 68 -2.75 6.55 8.89
CA GLN A 68 -2.29 5.22 8.48
C GLN A 68 -1.27 5.27 7.36
N HIS A 69 -1.34 6.28 6.49
CA HIS A 69 -0.38 6.45 5.43
C HIS A 69 0.11 7.90 5.37
N ARG A 70 1.43 8.08 5.42
CA ARG A 70 2.08 9.40 5.48
C ARG A 70 1.70 10.32 4.32
N LEU A 71 1.32 9.76 3.17
CA LEU A 71 0.95 10.53 1.98
C LEU A 71 -0.55 10.86 1.91
N LEU A 72 -1.39 10.36 2.82
CA LEU A 72 -2.79 10.80 2.89
C LEU A 72 -2.90 12.20 3.48
N CYS A 73 -3.85 12.98 2.99
CA CYS A 73 -4.11 14.35 3.42
C CYS A 73 -5.59 14.67 3.42
N GLU A 74 -6.00 15.64 4.23
CA GLU A 74 -7.33 16.27 4.14
C GLU A 74 -7.21 17.63 3.45
N SER A 75 -6.08 18.31 3.66
CA SER A 75 -5.80 19.64 3.12
C SER A 75 -4.37 19.79 2.58
N HIS A 76 -4.15 20.87 1.82
CA HIS A 76 -2.80 21.27 1.39
C HIS A 76 -1.85 21.53 2.56
N GLU A 77 -2.36 22.09 3.66
CA GLU A 77 -1.55 22.35 4.86
C GLU A 77 -1.02 21.07 5.50
N ASP A 78 -1.77 19.97 5.42
CA ASP A 78 -1.32 18.69 5.99
C ASP A 78 -0.11 18.15 5.24
N CYS A 79 -0.10 18.27 3.91
CA CYS A 79 1.06 17.88 3.11
C CYS A 79 2.30 18.70 3.46
N LEU A 80 2.13 20.02 3.70
CA LEU A 80 3.20 20.90 4.13
C LEU A 80 3.71 20.53 5.53
N LYS A 81 2.82 20.28 6.48
CA LYS A 81 3.16 19.85 7.86
C LYS A 81 3.89 18.51 7.84
N LYS A 82 3.43 17.54 7.04
CA LYS A 82 4.05 16.21 6.88
C LYS A 82 5.33 16.22 6.04
N ARG A 83 5.61 17.34 5.35
CA ARG A 83 6.72 17.51 4.40
C ARG A 83 6.75 16.39 3.36
N THR A 84 5.60 16.09 2.80
CA THR A 84 5.39 15.03 1.80
C THR A 84 4.97 15.57 0.43
N GLY A 85 4.57 16.83 0.39
CA GLY A 85 4.12 17.54 -0.79
C GLY A 85 3.69 18.95 -0.42
N ASN A 86 3.37 19.74 -1.43
CA ASN A 86 2.74 21.06 -1.28
C ASN A 86 1.28 21.06 -1.75
N TYR A 87 0.84 19.98 -2.42
CA TYR A 87 -0.52 19.84 -2.92
C TYR A 87 -1.14 18.51 -2.46
N CYS A 88 -2.45 18.54 -2.25
CA CYS A 88 -3.29 17.42 -1.83
C CYS A 88 -4.32 17.19 -2.93
N ALA A 89 -4.19 16.11 -3.71
CA ALA A 89 -5.19 15.77 -4.72
C ALA A 89 -6.25 14.83 -4.14
N PRO A 90 -7.54 15.18 -4.22
CA PRO A 90 -8.60 14.23 -3.93
C PRO A 90 -8.64 13.11 -4.99
N PHE A 91 -9.11 11.93 -4.60
CA PHE A 91 -9.36 10.84 -5.54
C PHE A 91 -10.70 11.06 -6.25
N PRO A 92 -10.73 11.11 -7.60
CA PRO A 92 -11.98 11.29 -8.34
C PRO A 92 -12.91 10.08 -8.16
N ASP A 93 -14.22 10.35 -8.06
CA ASP A 93 -15.28 9.34 -8.11
C ASP A 93 -15.15 8.20 -7.08
N SER A 94 -14.70 8.52 -5.85
CA SER A 94 -14.53 7.54 -4.78
C SER A 94 -15.12 8.04 -3.46
N ASP A 95 -15.58 7.12 -2.61
CA ASP A 95 -16.06 7.42 -1.24
C ASP A 95 -14.91 7.77 -0.27
N ILE A 96 -13.72 8.09 -0.80
CA ILE A 96 -12.52 8.37 -0.03
C ILE A 96 -12.54 9.85 0.36
N HIS A 97 -12.66 10.13 1.65
CA HIS A 97 -12.66 11.51 2.18
C HIS A 97 -11.26 12.15 2.27
N PHE A 98 -10.22 11.39 1.94
CA PHE A 98 -8.83 11.83 1.99
C PHE A 98 -8.29 12.02 0.57
N GLY A 99 -7.39 12.98 0.40
CA GLY A 99 -6.56 13.13 -0.78
C GLY A 99 -5.17 12.50 -0.62
N TRP A 100 -4.35 12.71 -1.64
CA TRP A 100 -2.97 12.25 -1.72
C TRP A 100 -1.99 13.41 -1.89
N CYS A 101 -0.94 13.42 -1.08
CA CYS A 101 0.12 14.42 -1.14
C CYS A 101 1.08 14.15 -2.29
N PHE A 102 1.40 15.19 -3.05
CA PHE A 102 2.50 15.21 -4.00
C PHE A 102 3.09 16.61 -4.14
N HIS A 103 4.24 16.70 -4.80
CA HIS A 103 4.87 17.97 -5.13
C HIS A 103 4.36 18.43 -6.50
N ALA A 104 3.63 19.54 -6.52
CA ALA A 104 3.29 20.29 -7.71
C ALA A 104 4.31 21.43 -7.89
N GLU A 105 4.83 21.59 -9.10
CA GLU A 105 5.72 22.70 -9.49
C GLU A 105 4.94 23.98 -9.81
#